data_AF-A0A7L2NDP6-F1
#
_entry.id   AF-A0A7L2NDP6-F1
#
_cell.length_a   1.000
_cell.length_b   1.000
_cell.length_c   1.000
_cell.angle_alpha   90.00
_cell.angle_beta   90.00
_cell.angle_gamma   90.00
#
_symmetry.space_group_name_H-M   'P 1'
#
loop_
_entity.id
_entity.type
_entity.pdbx_description
1 polymer ?
#
loop_
_entity_poly.entity_id
_entity_poly.type
_entity_poly.pdbx_seq_one_letter_code
_entity_poly.pdbx_strand_id
1 'polypeptide(L)'
;MDRFKAPAVISQRKRQKGLHSPKLSCNYEIKFSNFVIFIMQRRMGMTRRTFLMELGRRKGFRVESELSDSVTHIVAENNTYLEVLDWLKGQAVGDSSRFELLDISWFTACMEVGRPVDSEMKYRLMEQCQSPPLNTPELEMPAFIATKVSQYSCQRKTTLNNYNKKFTDAFEVMAENYEFKENEILCLEFLRAASLLKSLPFSVTRMKDIQGLPCMGDQVRDIIEEIIEEEESSRVKEVLNDERYKAFKQFTSVFGVGVKTSEKWYRMGLRTVEEVKADKTLKLSKMQKAGFLYYEDLVSCVSKAEADAVSLIVKNTVCTFLPDALVTITGGFRRGKNIGHDIDFLITNPGPREDDELLHKVIDLW
;
A
#
# COMPACT_ATOMS: atom_id res chain seq x y z
N MET A 1 21.09 0.93 73.82
CA MET A 1 20.37 2.19 74.10
C MET A 1 20.65 3.09 72.91
N ASP A 2 19.73 3.51 72.06
CA ASP A 2 18.29 3.31 72.01
C ASP A 2 17.80 3.18 70.57
N ARG A 3 16.65 2.51 70.47
CA ARG A 3 15.85 2.27 69.27
C ARG A 3 15.23 3.57 68.75
N PHE A 4 15.39 3.86 67.47
CA PHE A 4 14.33 4.47 66.67
C PHE A 4 14.27 3.82 65.28
N LYS A 5 13.17 3.11 65.03
CA LYS A 5 12.79 2.52 63.74
C LYS A 5 12.13 3.61 62.88
N ALA A 6 12.63 3.79 61.65
CA ALA A 6 11.91 4.48 60.57
C ALA A 6 11.33 3.45 59.58
N PRO A 7 10.17 3.70 58.96
CA PRO A 7 9.37 2.68 58.29
C PRO A 7 9.90 2.33 56.88
N ALA A 8 9.82 1.03 56.55
CA ALA A 8 10.14 0.50 55.24
C ALA A 8 9.12 0.96 54.18
N VAL A 9 9.60 1.68 53.16
CA VAL A 9 8.84 2.04 51.97
C VAL A 9 8.84 0.83 51.03
N ILE A 10 7.71 0.13 50.97
CA ILE A 10 7.44 -0.93 50.00
C ILE A 10 7.09 -0.26 48.67
N SER A 11 7.85 -0.57 47.61
CA SER A 11 7.56 -0.09 46.26
C SER A 11 6.30 -0.78 45.73
N GLN A 12 5.26 0.01 45.48
CA GLN A 12 4.02 -0.48 44.88
C GLN A 12 4.26 -0.80 43.40
N ARG A 13 4.14 -2.09 43.05
CA ARG A 13 3.94 -2.55 41.68
C ARG A 13 2.71 -1.84 41.09
N LYS A 14 2.93 -1.03 40.05
CA LYS A 14 1.85 -0.45 39.23
C LYS A 14 0.97 -1.58 38.68
N ARG A 15 -0.27 -1.65 39.17
CA ARG A 15 -1.36 -2.44 38.57
C ARG A 15 -1.55 -1.99 37.11
N GLN A 16 -1.62 -2.95 36.20
CA GLN A 16 -2.12 -2.77 34.84
C GLN A 16 -3.50 -2.11 34.91
N LYS A 17 -3.63 -0.91 34.31
CA LYS A 17 -4.93 -0.35 33.97
C LYS A 17 -5.43 -1.11 32.75
N GLY A 18 -6.47 -1.91 32.94
CA GLY A 18 -7.25 -2.48 31.86
C GLY A 18 -7.73 -1.36 30.93
N LEU A 19 -7.57 -1.61 29.64
CA LEU A 19 -8.08 -0.77 28.57
C LEU A 19 -9.60 -0.92 28.55
N HIS A 20 -10.29 -0.10 29.35
CA HIS A 20 -11.73 0.07 29.21
C HIS A 20 -11.99 0.86 27.93
N SER A 21 -12.56 0.19 26.93
CA SER A 21 -13.23 0.85 25.82
C SER A 21 -14.40 1.69 26.38
N PRO A 22 -14.59 2.93 25.92
CA PRO A 22 -15.71 3.74 26.37
C PRO A 22 -17.00 3.14 25.80
N LYS A 23 -17.75 2.42 26.63
CA LYS A 23 -19.16 2.15 26.37
C LYS A 23 -19.91 3.48 26.38
N LEU A 24 -20.12 4.07 25.21
CA LEU A 24 -21.15 5.08 24.99
C LEU A 24 -22.52 4.39 25.18
N SER A 25 -23.03 4.36 26.40
CA SER A 25 -24.42 4.00 26.67
C SER A 25 -25.30 5.19 26.30
N CYS A 26 -25.63 5.32 25.01
CA CYS A 26 -26.68 6.21 24.57
C CYS A 26 -28.00 5.41 24.55
N ASN A 27 -28.84 5.62 25.56
CA ASN A 27 -30.15 4.98 25.67
C ASN A 27 -31.12 5.67 24.70
N TYR A 28 -31.08 5.24 23.43
CA TYR A 28 -32.13 5.57 22.46
C TYR A 28 -33.39 4.76 22.74
N GLU A 29 -34.56 5.40 22.68
CA GLU A 29 -35.85 4.73 22.79
C GLU A 29 -36.10 3.87 21.53
N ILE A 30 -36.17 2.55 21.70
CA ILE A 30 -36.42 1.61 20.60
C ILE A 30 -37.92 1.54 20.34
N LYS A 31 -38.37 2.07 19.21
CA LYS A 31 -39.78 2.09 18.78
C LYS A 31 -40.15 0.88 17.93
N PHE A 32 -39.18 0.27 17.26
CA PHE A 32 -39.40 -0.83 16.29
C PHE A 32 -38.59 -2.07 16.70
N SER A 33 -39.01 -2.75 17.77
CA SER A 33 -38.28 -3.91 18.34
C SER A 33 -38.18 -5.11 17.40
N ASN A 34 -39.11 -5.24 16.45
CA ASN A 34 -39.18 -6.37 15.51
C ASN A 34 -38.16 -6.25 14.36
N PHE A 35 -37.55 -5.08 14.17
CA PHE A 35 -36.56 -4.82 13.13
C PHE A 35 -35.20 -4.61 13.75
N VAL A 36 -34.40 -5.68 13.79
CA VAL A 36 -33.00 -5.64 14.23
C VAL A 36 -32.12 -5.55 12.99
N ILE A 37 -31.61 -4.35 12.73
CA ILE A 37 -30.89 -4.01 11.50
C ILE A 37 -29.39 -4.14 11.75
N PHE A 38 -28.72 -4.80 10.81
CA PHE A 38 -27.27 -4.73 10.66
C PHE A 38 -26.93 -4.03 9.35
N ILE A 39 -26.14 -2.95 9.44
CA ILE A 39 -25.66 -2.23 8.25
C ILE A 39 -24.28 -2.77 7.89
N MET A 40 -24.18 -3.38 6.71
CA MET A 40 -22.94 -3.94 6.17
C MET A 40 -21.98 -2.80 5.80
N GLN A 41 -20.72 -2.90 6.23
CA GLN A 41 -19.72 -1.86 5.95
C GLN A 41 -19.21 -1.89 4.50
N ARG A 42 -19.24 -3.06 3.87
CA ARG A 42 -18.67 -3.31 2.54
C ARG A 42 -19.23 -2.31 1.53
N ARG A 43 -18.35 -1.57 0.83
CA ARG A 43 -18.67 -0.49 -0.14
C ARG A 43 -19.27 0.82 0.41
N MET A 44 -19.34 1.01 1.74
CA MET A 44 -19.77 2.31 2.31
C MET A 44 -18.76 2.98 3.24
N GLY A 45 -17.77 2.25 3.78
CA GLY A 45 -16.76 2.78 4.69
C GLY A 45 -17.26 3.04 6.13
N MET A 46 -16.32 3.12 7.08
CA MET A 46 -16.64 3.17 8.52
C MET A 46 -17.34 4.47 8.95
N THR A 47 -16.98 5.60 8.34
CA THR A 47 -17.59 6.92 8.63
C THR A 47 -19.06 6.94 8.25
N ARG A 48 -19.40 6.51 7.02
CA ARG A 48 -20.79 6.45 6.53
C ARG A 48 -21.61 5.43 7.31
N ARG A 49 -21.05 4.25 7.57
CA ARG A 49 -21.69 3.23 8.41
C ARG A 49 -22.05 3.78 9.79
N THR A 50 -21.09 4.45 10.45
CA THR A 50 -21.31 5.03 11.79
C THR A 50 -22.41 6.10 11.76
N PHE A 51 -22.40 6.97 10.74
CA PHE A 51 -23.44 7.97 10.53
C PHE A 51 -24.84 7.33 10.36
N LEU A 52 -24.97 6.31 9.51
CA LEU A 52 -26.24 5.64 9.26
C LEU A 52 -26.76 4.89 10.49
N MET A 53 -25.86 4.22 11.23
CA MET A 53 -26.22 3.54 12.48
C MET A 53 -26.77 4.53 13.50
N GLU A 54 -26.11 5.67 13.66
CA GLU A 54 -26.53 6.74 14.56
C GLU A 54 -27.86 7.38 14.12
N LEU A 55 -28.05 7.59 12.81
CA LEU A 55 -29.30 8.10 12.24
C LEU A 55 -30.47 7.15 12.52
N GLY A 56 -30.27 5.83 12.30
CA GLY A 56 -31.29 4.82 12.57
C GLY A 56 -31.67 4.76 14.05
N ARG A 57 -30.69 4.77 14.95
CA ARG A 57 -30.92 4.77 16.40
C ARG A 57 -31.69 6.01 16.87
N ARG A 58 -31.36 7.20 16.36
CA ARG A 58 -32.11 8.44 16.64
C ARG A 58 -33.57 8.40 16.19
N LYS A 59 -33.86 7.65 15.12
CA LYS A 59 -35.21 7.46 14.58
C LYS A 59 -35.96 6.30 15.25
N GLY A 60 -35.37 5.65 16.25
CA GLY A 60 -36.00 4.60 17.06
C GLY A 60 -35.86 3.18 16.49
N PHE A 61 -34.99 2.98 15.51
CA PHE A 61 -34.65 1.65 15.00
C PHE A 61 -33.58 0.99 15.87
N ARG A 62 -33.66 -0.34 16.01
CA ARG A 62 -32.62 -1.13 16.65
C ARG A 62 -31.54 -1.49 15.63
N VAL A 63 -30.41 -0.79 15.67
CA VAL A 63 -29.26 -1.02 14.79
C VAL A 63 -28.09 -1.61 15.60
N GLU A 64 -27.69 -2.84 15.28
CA GLU A 64 -26.61 -3.56 15.94
C GLU A 64 -25.24 -3.24 15.30
N SER A 65 -24.21 -3.14 16.14
CA SER A 65 -22.85 -2.85 15.68
C SER A 65 -22.13 -4.10 15.15
N GLU A 66 -22.56 -5.28 15.59
CA GLU A 66 -21.99 -6.58 15.25
C GLU A 66 -23.10 -7.50 14.74
N LEU A 67 -22.76 -8.38 13.81
CA LEU A 67 -23.69 -9.38 13.31
C LEU A 67 -23.91 -10.42 14.41
N SER A 68 -25.17 -10.61 14.84
CA SER A 68 -25.53 -11.52 15.92
C SER A 68 -26.82 -12.29 15.60
N ASP A 69 -27.17 -13.27 16.42
CA ASP A 69 -28.40 -14.05 16.27
C ASP A 69 -29.69 -13.25 16.42
N SER A 70 -29.58 -12.03 16.96
CA SER A 70 -30.73 -11.14 17.09
C SER A 70 -31.04 -10.36 15.80
N VAL A 71 -30.12 -10.33 14.83
CA VAL A 71 -30.28 -9.58 13.58
C VAL A 71 -31.32 -10.25 12.67
N THR A 72 -32.19 -9.44 12.10
CA THR A 72 -33.27 -9.87 11.20
C THR A 72 -33.08 -9.34 9.78
N HIS A 73 -32.55 -8.11 9.65
CA HIS A 73 -32.39 -7.43 8.38
C HIS A 73 -30.94 -7.02 8.16
N ILE A 74 -30.41 -7.31 6.98
CA ILE A 74 -29.08 -6.87 6.57
C ILE A 74 -29.25 -5.84 5.46
N VAL A 75 -28.79 -4.64 5.73
CA VAL A 75 -28.81 -3.53 4.77
C VAL A 75 -27.41 -3.39 4.17
N ALA A 76 -27.32 -3.47 2.85
CA ALA A 76 -26.08 -3.29 2.11
C ALA A 76 -26.23 -2.15 1.09
N GLU A 77 -25.15 -1.42 0.84
CA GLU A 77 -25.11 -0.34 -0.14
C GLU A 77 -24.26 -0.79 -1.33
N ASN A 78 -24.79 -0.70 -2.55
CA ASN A 78 -24.06 -1.08 -3.77
C ASN A 78 -23.54 -2.53 -3.76
N ASN A 79 -24.17 -3.46 -3.05
CA ASN A 79 -23.81 -4.88 -3.05
C ASN A 79 -24.89 -5.70 -3.77
N THR A 80 -24.48 -6.70 -4.54
CA THR A 80 -25.39 -7.67 -5.17
C THR A 80 -25.81 -8.75 -4.16
N TYR A 81 -26.94 -9.43 -4.43
CA TYR A 81 -27.42 -10.54 -3.59
C TYR A 81 -26.34 -11.61 -3.34
N LEU A 82 -25.61 -12.01 -4.40
CA LEU A 82 -24.55 -13.02 -4.31
C LEU A 82 -23.37 -12.55 -3.45
N GLU A 83 -22.99 -11.28 -3.54
CA GLU A 83 -21.88 -10.72 -2.74
C GLU A 83 -22.19 -10.68 -1.24
N VAL A 84 -23.46 -10.40 -0.88
CA VAL A 84 -23.90 -10.42 0.51
C VAL A 84 -23.97 -11.86 1.05
N LEU A 85 -24.44 -12.82 0.24
CA LEU A 85 -24.45 -14.23 0.62
C LEU A 85 -23.04 -14.82 0.80
N ASP A 86 -22.11 -14.50 -0.11
CA ASP A 86 -20.73 -14.95 -0.01
C ASP A 86 -20.05 -14.40 1.26
N TRP A 87 -20.28 -13.12 1.55
CA TRP A 87 -19.81 -12.52 2.80
C TRP A 87 -20.40 -13.20 4.03
N LEU A 88 -21.70 -13.54 4.02
CA LEU A 88 -22.36 -14.25 5.11
C LEU A 88 -21.78 -15.65 5.35
N LYS A 89 -21.40 -16.39 4.31
CA LYS A 89 -20.73 -17.70 4.45
C LYS A 89 -19.39 -17.61 5.16
N GLY A 90 -18.70 -16.47 5.05
CA GLY A 90 -17.45 -16.19 5.76
C GLY A 90 -17.64 -15.80 7.22
N GLN A 91 -18.87 -15.50 7.66
CA GLN A 91 -19.17 -15.20 9.06
C GLN A 91 -19.61 -16.48 9.78
N ALA A 92 -19.18 -16.66 11.04
CA ALA A 92 -19.56 -17.82 11.88
C ALA A 92 -21.01 -17.72 12.41
N VAL A 93 -21.92 -17.38 11.51
CA VAL A 93 -23.34 -17.16 11.78
C VAL A 93 -24.11 -18.36 11.25
N GLY A 94 -25.21 -18.73 11.92
CA GLY A 94 -26.02 -19.89 11.55
C GLY A 94 -26.70 -19.77 10.17
N ASP A 95 -27.91 -20.30 10.03
CA ASP A 95 -28.65 -20.32 8.76
C ASP A 95 -28.75 -18.92 8.11
N SER A 96 -28.04 -18.72 7.00
CA SER A 96 -27.99 -17.45 6.26
C SER A 96 -29.30 -17.10 5.59
N SER A 97 -30.23 -18.06 5.44
CA SER A 97 -31.55 -17.84 4.82
C SER A 97 -32.54 -17.09 5.72
N ARG A 98 -32.22 -16.92 7.01
CA ARG A 98 -33.08 -16.21 7.97
C ARG A 98 -33.08 -14.69 7.78
N PHE A 99 -32.06 -14.14 7.13
CA PHE A 99 -31.87 -12.69 7.02
C PHE A 99 -32.63 -12.14 5.83
N GLU A 100 -33.35 -11.04 6.04
CA GLU A 100 -33.88 -10.26 4.93
C GLU A 100 -32.78 -9.33 4.39
N LEU A 101 -32.35 -9.59 3.15
CA LEU A 101 -31.27 -8.85 2.50
C LEU A 101 -31.84 -7.66 1.71
N LEU A 102 -31.46 -6.45 2.11
CA LEU A 102 -32.03 -5.22 1.60
C LEU A 102 -30.96 -4.28 1.05
N ASP A 103 -31.31 -3.55 0.01
CA ASP A 103 -30.51 -2.42 -0.47
C ASP A 103 -30.66 -1.19 0.45
N ILE A 104 -29.66 -0.31 0.45
CA ILE A 104 -29.63 0.93 1.24
C ILE A 104 -30.82 1.86 0.96
N SER A 105 -31.41 1.78 -0.23
CA SER A 105 -32.63 2.52 -0.59
C SER A 105 -33.80 2.23 0.37
N TRP A 106 -33.91 1.01 0.90
CA TRP A 106 -34.91 0.70 1.93
C TRP A 106 -34.69 1.48 3.21
N PHE A 107 -33.44 1.50 3.69
CA PHE A 107 -33.11 2.20 4.92
C PHE A 107 -33.34 3.71 4.77
N THR A 108 -33.00 4.26 3.60
CA THR A 108 -33.25 5.65 3.25
C THR A 108 -34.74 5.97 3.29
N ALA A 109 -35.58 5.16 2.63
CA ALA A 109 -37.04 5.32 2.66
C ALA A 109 -37.61 5.24 4.09
N CYS A 110 -37.08 4.33 4.92
CA CYS A 110 -37.46 4.23 6.32
C CYS A 110 -37.11 5.50 7.13
N MET A 111 -35.97 6.15 6.85
CA MET A 111 -35.58 7.39 7.52
C MET A 111 -36.43 8.59 7.09
N GLU A 112 -36.84 8.64 5.83
CA GLU A 112 -37.73 9.67 5.25
C GLU A 112 -39.12 9.61 5.88
N VAL A 113 -39.72 8.42 5.95
CA VAL A 113 -41.07 8.23 6.52
C VAL A 113 -41.03 8.16 8.05
N GLY A 114 -39.89 7.82 8.64
CA GLY A 114 -39.69 7.71 10.10
C GLY A 114 -40.26 6.42 10.71
N ARG A 115 -40.56 5.41 9.90
CA ARG A 115 -41.02 4.07 10.31
C ARG A 115 -40.56 3.01 9.29
N PRO A 116 -40.51 1.72 9.65
CA PRO A 116 -40.25 0.65 8.69
C PRO A 116 -41.27 0.71 7.54
N VAL A 117 -40.75 0.73 6.31
CA VAL A 117 -41.55 0.62 5.08
C VAL A 117 -41.63 -0.86 4.72
N ASP A 118 -42.78 -1.32 4.25
CA ASP A 118 -42.95 -2.70 3.80
C ASP A 118 -41.89 -3.05 2.75
N SER A 119 -41.26 -4.20 2.91
CA SER A 119 -40.19 -4.68 2.03
C SER A 119 -40.74 -5.16 0.68
N GLU A 120 -41.32 -4.22 -0.07
CA GLU A 120 -41.70 -4.41 -1.47
C GLU A 120 -40.52 -4.94 -2.27
N MET A 121 -40.79 -5.75 -3.30
CA MET A 121 -39.77 -6.41 -4.16
C MET A 121 -38.66 -5.46 -4.67
N LYS A 122 -38.93 -4.16 -4.77
CA LYS A 122 -37.96 -3.15 -5.23
C LYS A 122 -36.78 -2.91 -4.29
N TYR A 123 -36.91 -3.27 -3.01
CA TYR A 123 -35.91 -3.02 -1.98
C TYR A 123 -35.07 -4.24 -1.61
N ARG A 124 -35.56 -5.43 -1.97
CA ARG A 124 -34.91 -6.69 -1.60
C ARG A 124 -33.88 -7.06 -2.65
N LEU A 125 -32.69 -7.42 -2.19
CA LEU A 125 -31.67 -8.00 -3.05
C LEU A 125 -32.16 -9.40 -3.45
N MET A 126 -32.47 -9.63 -4.72
CA MET A 126 -32.97 -10.91 -5.23
C MET A 126 -32.04 -11.48 -6.31
N GLU A 127 -32.06 -12.81 -6.43
CA GLU A 127 -31.44 -13.55 -7.53
C GLU A 127 -32.27 -13.34 -8.81
N GLN A 128 -31.78 -12.52 -9.73
CA GLN A 128 -32.39 -12.40 -11.06
C GLN A 128 -32.08 -13.66 -11.89
N CYS A 129 -33.08 -14.51 -12.10
CA CYS A 129 -33.05 -15.61 -13.07
C CYS A 129 -33.78 -15.19 -14.35
N GLN A 130 -33.04 -15.01 -15.46
CA GLN A 130 -33.42 -15.14 -16.90
C GLN A 130 -32.29 -14.51 -17.76
N SER A 131 -31.80 -14.98 -18.92
CA SER A 131 -31.95 -16.18 -19.79
C SER A 131 -30.84 -16.08 -20.91
N PRO A 132 -30.76 -16.95 -21.96
CA PRO A 132 -29.52 -17.40 -22.65
C PRO A 132 -28.77 -16.34 -23.51
N PRO A 133 -27.49 -16.59 -23.92
CA PRO A 133 -26.56 -15.52 -24.27
C PRO A 133 -26.84 -14.95 -25.66
N LEU A 134 -26.94 -13.63 -25.74
CA LEU A 134 -26.76 -12.91 -26.99
C LEU A 134 -25.25 -12.85 -27.25
N ASN A 135 -24.82 -13.52 -28.31
CA ASN A 135 -23.44 -13.52 -28.80
C ASN A 135 -22.95 -12.09 -29.02
N THR A 136 -22.15 -11.61 -28.09
CA THR A 136 -21.15 -10.55 -28.30
C THR A 136 -19.84 -11.13 -27.80
N PRO A 137 -18.78 -11.21 -28.62
CA PRO A 137 -17.49 -11.69 -28.16
C PRO A 137 -16.86 -10.61 -27.26
N GLU A 138 -17.31 -10.53 -26.02
CA GLU A 138 -16.48 -9.95 -24.96
C GLU A 138 -15.34 -10.94 -24.72
N LEU A 139 -14.11 -10.51 -24.98
CA LEU A 139 -12.91 -11.29 -24.73
C LEU A 139 -12.91 -11.78 -23.26
N GLU A 140 -13.26 -13.05 -23.06
CA GLU A 140 -13.02 -13.80 -21.82
C GLU A 140 -11.50 -13.96 -21.60
N MET A 141 -10.84 -12.91 -21.13
CA MET A 141 -9.39 -12.89 -20.91
C MET A 141 -8.90 -12.81 -19.45
N PRO A 142 -9.69 -12.53 -18.39
CA PRO A 142 -9.10 -12.48 -17.03
C PRO A 142 -8.90 -13.85 -16.37
N ALA A 143 -9.85 -14.78 -16.48
CA ALA A 143 -9.85 -16.01 -15.69
C ALA A 143 -8.80 -17.04 -16.13
N PHE A 144 -8.47 -17.09 -17.42
CA PHE A 144 -7.48 -18.03 -17.97
C PHE A 144 -6.03 -17.60 -17.73
N ILE A 145 -5.79 -16.29 -17.52
CA ILE A 145 -4.44 -15.74 -17.30
C ILE A 145 -3.97 -16.02 -15.86
N ALA A 146 -4.84 -15.89 -14.86
CA ALA A 146 -4.44 -16.01 -13.46
C ALA A 146 -3.79 -17.36 -13.12
N THR A 147 -4.24 -18.45 -13.75
CA THR A 147 -3.70 -19.81 -13.57
C THR A 147 -2.31 -20.02 -14.20
N LYS A 148 -1.79 -19.06 -14.97
CA LYS A 148 -0.49 -19.15 -15.67
C LYS A 148 0.54 -18.12 -15.24
N VAL A 149 0.19 -17.14 -14.39
CA VAL A 149 1.16 -16.12 -13.95
C VAL A 149 2.08 -16.73 -12.88
N SER A 150 3.37 -16.87 -13.20
CA SER A 150 4.36 -17.36 -12.24
C SER A 150 4.59 -16.38 -11.10
N GLN A 151 4.82 -16.90 -9.88
CA GLN A 151 5.29 -16.12 -8.74
C GLN A 151 6.69 -15.52 -8.94
N TYR A 152 7.52 -16.13 -9.79
CA TYR A 152 8.90 -15.70 -10.03
C TYR A 152 8.99 -14.65 -11.14
N SER A 153 9.63 -13.50 -10.85
CA SER A 153 9.77 -12.39 -11.80
C SER A 153 10.55 -12.76 -13.06
N CYS A 154 11.54 -13.66 -12.95
CA CYS A 154 12.32 -14.16 -14.09
C CYS A 154 11.50 -14.99 -15.09
N GLN A 155 10.32 -15.46 -14.70
CA GLN A 155 9.37 -16.19 -15.56
C GLN A 155 8.24 -15.29 -16.08
N ARG A 156 8.34 -13.96 -15.87
CA ARG A 156 7.37 -12.97 -16.35
C ARG A 156 8.05 -11.98 -17.27
N LYS A 157 7.35 -11.59 -18.35
CA LYS A 157 7.77 -10.47 -19.20
C LYS A 157 7.22 -9.16 -18.61
N THR A 158 8.08 -8.39 -17.97
CA THR A 158 7.70 -7.08 -17.39
C THR A 158 8.23 -5.97 -18.28
N THR A 159 7.35 -5.37 -19.09
CA THR A 159 7.71 -4.23 -19.95
C THR A 159 7.64 -2.92 -19.16
N LEU A 160 8.10 -1.81 -19.75
CA LEU A 160 7.95 -0.48 -19.15
C LEU A 160 6.51 0.04 -19.18
N ASN A 161 5.64 -0.54 -20.01
CA ASN A 161 4.23 -0.18 -20.03
C ASN A 161 3.51 -0.83 -18.83
N ASN A 162 3.21 -0.03 -17.82
CA ASN A 162 2.56 -0.46 -16.59
C ASN A 162 1.10 0.01 -16.55
N TYR A 163 0.17 -0.91 -16.82
CA TYR A 163 -1.27 -0.66 -16.81
C TYR A 163 -1.88 -0.51 -15.40
N ASN A 164 -1.10 -0.80 -14.36
CA ASN A 164 -1.55 -0.90 -12.97
C ASN A 164 -0.85 0.11 -12.05
N LYS A 165 -0.41 1.25 -12.61
CA LYS A 165 0.40 2.28 -11.93
C LYS A 165 -0.20 2.72 -10.59
N LYS A 166 -1.52 2.93 -10.51
CA LYS A 166 -2.21 3.33 -9.28
C LYS A 166 -1.97 2.39 -8.10
N PHE A 167 -1.90 1.07 -8.36
CA PHE A 167 -1.61 0.08 -7.32
C PHE A 167 -0.12 -0.06 -7.07
N THR A 168 0.69 -0.04 -8.13
CA THR A 168 2.14 -0.26 -7.99
C THR A 168 2.82 0.89 -7.27
N ASP A 169 2.41 2.14 -7.54
CA ASP A 169 2.94 3.33 -6.86
C ASP A 169 2.58 3.29 -5.37
N ALA A 170 1.34 2.91 -5.05
CA ALA A 170 0.90 2.68 -3.67
C ALA A 170 1.73 1.61 -2.96
N PHE A 171 1.99 0.48 -3.62
CA PHE A 171 2.81 -0.60 -3.06
C PHE A 171 4.29 -0.23 -2.92
N GLU A 172 4.83 0.59 -3.81
CA GLU A 172 6.19 1.13 -3.68
C GLU A 172 6.31 2.03 -2.44
N VAL A 173 5.32 2.88 -2.18
CA VAL A 173 5.26 3.68 -0.94
C VAL A 173 5.21 2.79 0.30
N MET A 174 4.37 1.76 0.29
CA MET A 174 4.27 0.82 1.42
C MET A 174 5.57 0.05 1.63
N ALA A 175 6.17 -0.46 0.55
CA ALA A 175 7.44 -1.18 0.60
C ALA A 175 8.57 -0.30 1.17
N GLU A 176 8.71 0.92 0.67
CA GLU A 176 9.71 1.90 1.14
C GLU A 176 9.50 2.23 2.63
N ASN A 177 8.26 2.42 3.08
CA ASN A 177 7.96 2.62 4.49
C ASN A 177 8.33 1.42 5.37
N TYR A 178 8.11 0.20 4.90
CA TYR A 178 8.54 -0.99 5.64
C TYR A 178 10.06 -1.19 5.61
N GLU A 179 10.73 -0.81 4.53
CA GLU A 179 12.20 -0.74 4.47
C GLU A 179 12.75 0.24 5.53
N PHE A 180 12.16 1.44 5.64
CA PHE A 180 12.55 2.42 6.68
C PHE A 180 12.26 1.96 8.11
N LYS A 181 11.35 1.01 8.28
CA LYS A 181 11.04 0.35 9.56
C LYS A 181 11.84 -0.94 9.78
N GLU A 182 12.78 -1.25 8.89
CA GLU A 182 13.57 -2.49 8.91
C GLU A 182 12.68 -3.76 8.95
N ASN A 183 11.50 -3.71 8.33
CA ASN A 183 10.58 -4.83 8.20
C ASN A 183 10.70 -5.44 6.80
N GLU A 184 11.69 -6.32 6.63
CA GLU A 184 12.01 -6.98 5.36
C GLU A 184 10.87 -7.83 4.81
N ILE A 185 10.08 -8.47 5.68
CA ILE A 185 9.01 -9.39 5.29
C ILE A 185 7.91 -8.62 4.55
N LEU A 186 7.39 -7.56 5.16
CA LEU A 186 6.33 -6.75 4.55
C LEU A 186 6.86 -5.93 3.38
N CYS A 187 8.09 -5.43 3.44
CA CYS A 187 8.73 -4.80 2.28
C CYS A 187 8.73 -5.76 1.07
N LEU A 188 9.19 -6.99 1.26
CA LEU A 188 9.24 -8.00 0.20
C LEU A 188 7.85 -8.40 -0.32
N GLU A 189 6.84 -8.45 0.55
CA GLU A 189 5.45 -8.71 0.15
C GLU A 189 4.94 -7.67 -0.84
N PHE A 190 5.07 -6.37 -0.51
CA PHE A 190 4.64 -5.29 -1.39
C PHE A 190 5.47 -5.19 -2.67
N LEU A 191 6.79 -5.42 -2.61
CA LEU A 191 7.65 -5.45 -3.79
C LEU A 191 7.26 -6.57 -4.76
N ARG A 192 6.92 -7.76 -4.24
CA ARG A 192 6.46 -8.90 -5.06
C ARG A 192 5.11 -8.61 -5.70
N ALA A 193 4.17 -8.04 -4.95
CA ALA A 193 2.86 -7.64 -5.47
C ALA A 193 3.01 -6.58 -6.58
N ALA A 194 3.79 -5.51 -6.34
CA ALA A 194 4.06 -4.47 -7.34
C ALA A 194 4.73 -5.05 -8.59
N SER A 195 5.73 -5.91 -8.42
CA SER A 195 6.41 -6.59 -9.53
C SER A 195 5.46 -7.44 -10.36
N LEU A 196 4.49 -8.12 -9.75
CA LEU A 196 3.51 -8.91 -10.48
C LEU A 196 2.54 -8.01 -11.25
N LEU A 197 1.96 -6.99 -10.62
CA LEU A 197 1.00 -6.09 -11.28
C LEU A 197 1.62 -5.32 -12.45
N LYS A 198 2.90 -4.93 -12.36
CA LYS A 198 3.66 -4.35 -13.48
C LYS A 198 3.76 -5.25 -14.71
N SER A 199 3.68 -6.57 -14.51
CA SER A 199 3.79 -7.54 -15.59
C SER A 199 2.47 -7.90 -16.28
N LEU A 200 1.34 -7.49 -15.70
CA LEU A 200 0.03 -7.78 -16.28
C LEU A 200 -0.18 -6.97 -17.56
N PRO A 201 -0.68 -7.59 -18.65
CA PRO A 201 -0.90 -6.90 -19.92
C PRO A 201 -2.22 -6.12 -19.97
N PHE A 202 -2.88 -5.91 -18.83
CA PHE A 202 -4.17 -5.24 -18.70
C PHE A 202 -4.27 -4.48 -17.37
N SER A 203 -5.20 -3.54 -17.28
CA SER A 203 -5.54 -2.81 -16.05
C SER A 203 -6.49 -3.63 -15.18
N VAL A 204 -6.14 -3.79 -13.91
CA VAL A 204 -7.03 -4.35 -12.89
C VAL A 204 -8.12 -3.33 -12.56
N THR A 205 -9.37 -3.75 -12.70
CA THR A 205 -10.56 -2.91 -12.48
C THR A 205 -11.47 -3.45 -11.39
N ARG A 206 -11.42 -4.76 -11.13
CA ARG A 206 -12.25 -5.45 -10.14
C ARG A 206 -11.41 -6.45 -9.36
N MET A 207 -11.85 -6.78 -8.14
CA MET A 207 -11.17 -7.78 -7.29
C MET A 207 -11.08 -9.17 -7.93
N LYS A 208 -12.02 -9.51 -8.82
CA LYS A 208 -11.99 -10.77 -9.58
C LYS A 208 -10.78 -10.86 -10.53
N ASP A 209 -10.27 -9.73 -11.01
CA ASP A 209 -9.14 -9.69 -11.96
C ASP A 209 -7.82 -10.14 -11.29
N ILE A 210 -7.74 -10.11 -9.96
CA ILE A 210 -6.58 -10.57 -9.17
C ILE A 210 -6.81 -11.90 -8.45
N GLN A 211 -7.95 -12.55 -8.71
CA GLN A 211 -8.26 -13.85 -8.12
C GLN A 211 -7.29 -14.90 -8.65
N GLY A 212 -6.69 -15.68 -7.75
CA GLY A 212 -5.72 -16.73 -8.11
C GLY A 212 -4.31 -16.24 -8.46
N LEU A 213 -4.07 -14.93 -8.54
CA LEU A 213 -2.71 -14.40 -8.73
C LEU A 213 -1.85 -14.67 -7.48
N PRO A 214 -0.58 -15.11 -7.65
CA PRO A 214 0.34 -15.24 -6.53
C PRO A 214 0.71 -13.86 -5.97
N CYS A 215 1.37 -13.85 -4.80
CA CYS A 215 1.86 -12.61 -4.16
C CYS A 215 0.75 -11.59 -3.80
N MET A 216 -0.52 -12.03 -3.77
CA MET A 216 -1.67 -11.24 -3.35
C MET A 216 -2.11 -11.64 -1.93
N GLY A 217 -1.31 -11.21 -0.94
CA GLY A 217 -1.65 -11.37 0.48
C GLY A 217 -2.81 -10.46 0.92
N ASP A 218 -3.33 -10.65 2.13
CA ASP A 218 -4.54 -9.93 2.60
C ASP A 218 -4.34 -8.41 2.57
N GLN A 219 -3.22 -7.90 3.10
CA GLN A 219 -2.96 -6.45 3.10
C GLN A 219 -2.83 -5.86 1.70
N VAL A 220 -2.29 -6.63 0.75
CA VAL A 220 -2.17 -6.24 -0.65
C VAL A 220 -3.57 -6.17 -1.28
N ARG A 221 -4.43 -7.16 -1.00
CA ARG A 221 -5.82 -7.18 -1.49
C ARG A 221 -6.63 -6.03 -0.91
N ASP A 222 -6.51 -5.75 0.38
CA ASP A 222 -7.21 -4.65 1.04
C ASP A 222 -6.88 -3.30 0.38
N ILE A 223 -5.60 -3.05 0.08
CA ILE A 223 -5.18 -1.80 -0.59
C ILE A 223 -5.67 -1.74 -2.04
N ILE A 224 -5.70 -2.87 -2.75
CA ILE A 224 -6.28 -2.91 -4.12
C ILE A 224 -7.77 -2.62 -4.08
N GLU A 225 -8.51 -3.25 -3.15
CA GLU A 225 -9.95 -3.03 -2.98
C GLU A 225 -10.22 -1.54 -2.69
N GLU A 226 -9.48 -0.95 -1.75
CA GLU A 226 -9.61 0.47 -1.40
C GLU A 226 -9.32 1.40 -2.60
N ILE A 227 -8.27 1.13 -3.38
CA ILE A 227 -7.94 1.94 -4.58
C ILE A 227 -8.96 1.72 -5.73
N ILE A 228 -9.65 0.58 -5.77
CA ILE A 228 -10.74 0.36 -6.72
C ILE A 228 -11.98 1.13 -6.29
N GLU A 229 -12.31 1.13 -5.01
CA GLU A 229 -13.53 1.74 -4.46
C GLU A 229 -13.42 3.27 -4.31
N GLU A 230 -12.30 3.76 -3.80
CA GLU A 230 -12.12 5.15 -3.36
C GLU A 230 -11.05 5.91 -4.18
N GLU A 231 -10.54 5.31 -5.27
CA GLU A 231 -9.42 5.78 -6.11
C GLU A 231 -8.05 5.90 -5.41
N GLU A 232 -8.02 5.94 -4.07
CA GLU A 232 -6.83 6.11 -3.26
C GLU A 232 -6.90 5.26 -1.98
N SER A 233 -5.75 4.87 -1.42
CA SER A 233 -5.69 4.14 -0.15
C SER A 233 -5.43 5.06 1.04
N SER A 234 -6.28 4.99 2.08
CA SER A 234 -6.09 5.68 3.37
C SER A 234 -4.79 5.27 4.04
N ARG A 235 -4.42 3.99 4.00
CA ARG A 235 -3.16 3.47 4.57
C ARG A 235 -1.95 4.09 3.88
N VAL A 236 -2.00 4.25 2.56
CA VAL A 236 -0.93 4.90 1.80
C VAL A 236 -0.88 6.39 2.13
N LYS A 237 -2.03 7.06 2.23
CA LYS A 237 -2.11 8.47 2.66
C LYS A 237 -1.54 8.69 4.05
N GLU A 238 -1.82 7.79 5.00
CA GLU A 238 -1.25 7.85 6.35
C GLU A 238 0.28 7.79 6.31
N VAL A 239 0.85 6.89 5.51
CA VAL A 239 2.30 6.79 5.31
C VAL A 239 2.87 8.06 4.68
N LEU A 240 2.25 8.58 3.62
CA LEU A 240 2.71 9.81 2.96
C LEU A 240 2.66 11.03 3.90
N ASN A 241 1.74 11.01 4.88
CA ASN A 241 1.61 12.07 5.88
C ASN A 241 2.46 11.86 7.14
N ASP A 242 3.04 10.68 7.34
CA ASP A 242 3.89 10.35 8.48
C ASP A 242 5.20 11.14 8.44
N GLU A 243 5.49 11.88 9.51
CA GLU A 243 6.67 12.75 9.60
C GLU A 243 7.98 11.96 9.56
N ARG A 244 7.98 10.74 10.10
CA ARG A 244 9.15 9.86 10.03
C ARG A 244 9.41 9.42 8.61
N TYR A 245 8.40 8.96 7.89
CA TYR A 245 8.51 8.58 6.48
C TYR A 245 9.03 9.75 5.63
N LYS A 246 8.45 10.95 5.78
CA LYS A 246 8.90 12.15 5.05
C LYS A 246 10.37 12.48 5.33
N ALA A 247 10.76 12.53 6.60
CA ALA A 247 12.15 12.83 6.99
C ALA A 247 13.11 11.78 6.43
N PHE A 248 12.76 10.50 6.54
CA PHE A 248 13.59 9.42 6.00
C PHE A 248 13.76 9.53 4.49
N LYS A 249 12.66 9.73 3.75
CA LYS A 249 12.66 9.89 2.30
C LYS A 249 13.57 11.04 1.85
N GLN A 250 13.51 12.17 2.56
CA GLN A 250 14.41 13.31 2.31
C GLN A 250 15.86 13.01 2.70
N PHE A 251 16.11 12.30 3.80
CA PHE A 251 17.48 11.98 4.20
C PHE A 251 18.13 11.00 3.22
N THR A 252 17.41 9.96 2.82
CA THR A 252 17.93 8.93 1.91
C THR A 252 18.05 9.39 0.46
N SER A 253 17.49 10.55 0.08
CA SER A 253 17.77 11.14 -1.24
C SER A 253 19.18 11.72 -1.33
N VAL A 254 19.85 11.96 -0.21
CA VAL A 254 21.24 12.45 -0.19
C VAL A 254 22.22 11.30 -0.42
N PHE A 255 23.05 11.39 -1.45
CA PHE A 255 24.08 10.39 -1.72
C PHE A 255 24.98 10.14 -0.50
N GLY A 256 25.10 8.87 -0.11
CA GLY A 256 25.84 8.44 1.08
C GLY A 256 25.07 8.46 2.40
N VAL A 257 23.77 8.69 2.36
CA VAL A 257 22.86 8.57 3.51
C VAL A 257 21.95 7.36 3.32
N GLY A 258 22.06 6.39 4.22
CA GLY A 258 21.15 5.24 4.27
C GLY A 258 20.30 5.24 5.54
N VAL A 259 19.41 4.26 5.65
CA VAL A 259 18.41 4.09 6.73
C VAL A 259 18.99 4.31 8.14
N LYS A 260 20.18 3.76 8.43
CA LYS A 260 20.84 3.92 9.74
C LYS A 260 21.23 5.36 10.06
N THR A 261 21.73 6.10 9.07
CA THR A 261 22.07 7.51 9.22
C THR A 261 20.81 8.34 9.36
N SER A 262 19.78 8.05 8.56
CA SER A 262 18.47 8.69 8.65
C SER A 262 17.83 8.52 10.03
N GLU A 263 17.89 7.31 10.60
CA GLU A 263 17.41 7.02 11.96
C GLU A 263 18.16 7.83 13.01
N LYS A 264 19.49 7.92 12.89
CA LYS A 264 20.30 8.74 13.79
C LYS A 264 19.88 10.20 13.75
N TRP A 265 19.78 10.79 12.56
CA TRP A 265 19.38 12.19 12.39
C TRP A 265 17.96 12.45 12.90
N TYR A 266 17.03 11.55 12.62
CA TYR A 266 15.66 11.65 13.10
C TYR A 266 15.59 11.64 14.64
N ARG A 267 16.35 10.75 15.30
CA ARG A 267 16.47 10.71 16.78
C ARG A 267 17.13 11.94 17.38
N MET A 268 17.99 12.63 16.62
CA MET A 268 18.56 13.91 17.02
C MET A 268 17.57 15.08 16.91
N GLY A 269 16.36 14.83 16.38
CA GLY A 269 15.32 15.85 16.21
C GLY A 269 15.30 16.49 14.83
N LEU A 270 16.20 16.11 13.93
CA LEU A 270 16.28 16.64 12.56
C LEU A 270 15.13 16.06 11.72
N ARG A 271 14.55 16.88 10.86
CA ARG A 271 13.43 16.52 9.98
C ARG A 271 13.70 16.85 8.50
N THR A 272 14.61 17.78 8.22
CA THR A 272 14.88 18.26 6.85
C THR A 272 16.35 18.20 6.47
N VAL A 273 16.63 18.13 5.17
CA VAL A 273 18.00 18.13 4.62
C VAL A 273 18.71 19.46 4.94
N GLU A 274 17.96 20.56 4.99
CA GLU A 274 18.45 21.90 5.34
C GLU A 274 18.93 21.97 6.79
N GLU A 275 18.19 21.39 7.72
CA GLU A 275 18.59 21.29 9.13
C GLU A 275 19.90 20.51 9.28
N VAL A 276 20.02 19.37 8.57
CA VAL A 276 21.25 18.57 8.56
C VAL A 276 22.43 19.37 8.01
N LYS A 277 22.22 20.13 6.93
CA LYS A 277 23.25 20.97 6.31
C LYS A 277 23.66 22.15 7.20
N ALA A 278 22.75 22.70 8.00
CA ALA A 278 23.00 23.80 8.90
C ALA A 278 23.68 23.38 10.22
N ASP A 279 23.53 22.12 10.64
CA ASP A 279 24.10 21.61 11.88
C ASP A 279 25.62 21.38 11.77
N LYS A 280 26.38 22.32 12.34
CA LYS A 280 27.86 22.28 12.37
C LYS A 280 28.43 21.23 13.31
N THR A 281 27.63 20.63 14.18
CA THR A 281 28.07 19.58 15.12
C THR A 281 28.11 18.20 14.45
N LEU A 282 27.38 18.03 13.34
CA LEU A 282 27.36 16.78 12.60
C LEU A 282 28.67 16.51 11.87
N LYS A 283 29.22 15.32 12.11
CA LYS A 283 30.35 14.80 11.35
C LYS A 283 29.85 14.01 10.15
N LEU A 284 29.88 14.65 8.98
CA LEU A 284 29.52 14.04 7.70
C LEU A 284 30.71 13.27 7.10
N SER A 285 30.43 12.10 6.51
CA SER A 285 31.41 11.34 5.74
C SER A 285 31.80 12.07 4.45
N LYS A 286 32.91 11.67 3.80
CA LYS A 286 33.30 12.24 2.49
C LYS A 286 32.18 12.09 1.44
N MET A 287 31.55 10.91 1.42
CA MET A 287 30.44 10.59 0.52
C MET A 287 29.22 11.50 0.78
N GLN A 288 28.85 11.69 2.05
CA GLN A 288 27.74 12.58 2.43
C GLN A 288 28.03 14.04 2.07
N LYS A 289 29.27 14.52 2.29
CA LYS A 289 29.67 15.87 1.90
C LYS A 289 29.52 16.09 0.39
N ALA A 290 29.92 15.11 -0.43
CA ALA A 290 29.69 15.16 -1.87
C ALA A 290 28.18 15.15 -2.20
N GLY A 291 27.40 14.30 -1.52
CA GLY A 291 25.96 14.24 -1.68
C GLY A 291 25.25 15.57 -1.37
N PHE A 292 25.69 16.31 -0.34
CA PHE A 292 25.16 17.65 -0.05
C PHE A 292 25.67 18.74 -1.00
N LEU A 293 26.90 18.59 -1.51
CA LEU A 293 27.50 19.57 -2.42
C LEU A 293 26.82 19.56 -3.79
N TYR A 294 26.50 18.36 -4.30
CA TYR A 294 25.89 18.14 -5.62
C TYR A 294 24.41 17.71 -5.53
N TYR A 295 23.74 18.01 -4.41
CA TYR A 295 22.40 17.48 -4.11
C TYR A 295 21.38 17.76 -5.22
N GLU A 296 21.30 19.01 -5.68
CA GLU A 296 20.33 19.42 -6.71
C GLU A 296 20.54 18.65 -8.03
N ASP A 297 21.80 18.50 -8.45
CA ASP A 297 22.15 17.79 -9.68
C ASP A 297 21.88 16.28 -9.56
N LEU A 298 22.17 15.69 -8.39
CA LEU A 298 21.99 14.25 -8.14
C LEU A 298 20.53 13.84 -7.94
N VAL A 299 19.68 14.74 -7.43
CA VAL A 299 18.23 14.51 -7.31
C VAL A 299 17.53 14.67 -8.66
N SER A 300 18.07 15.50 -9.55
CA SER A 300 17.58 15.61 -10.92
C SER A 300 17.81 14.29 -11.68
N CYS A 301 16.78 13.83 -12.39
CA CYS A 301 16.89 12.61 -13.20
C CYS A 301 17.85 12.82 -14.38
N VAL A 302 18.71 11.84 -14.61
CA VAL A 302 19.55 11.72 -15.81
C VAL A 302 18.69 11.27 -16.98
N SER A 303 18.75 12.00 -18.09
CA SER A 303 18.10 11.67 -19.36
C SER A 303 18.90 10.67 -20.19
N LYS A 304 18.23 10.02 -21.14
CA LYS A 304 18.89 9.14 -22.12
C LYS A 304 19.98 9.86 -22.92
N ALA A 305 19.78 11.14 -23.26
CA ALA A 305 20.76 11.94 -23.98
C ALA A 305 22.03 12.19 -23.15
N GLU A 306 21.88 12.51 -21.86
CA GLU A 306 23.01 12.63 -20.93
C GLU A 306 23.72 11.28 -20.76
N ALA A 307 22.97 10.18 -20.64
CA ALA A 307 23.53 8.84 -20.56
C ALA A 307 24.38 8.48 -21.80
N ASP A 308 23.92 8.84 -22.99
CA ASP A 308 24.65 8.59 -24.24
C ASP A 308 25.90 9.49 -24.36
N ALA A 309 25.83 10.75 -23.89
CA ALA A 309 26.97 11.65 -23.83
C ALA A 309 28.06 11.14 -22.86
N VAL A 310 27.68 10.74 -21.65
CA VAL A 310 28.60 10.14 -20.66
C VAL A 310 29.18 8.84 -21.20
N SER A 311 28.39 8.01 -21.90
CA SER A 311 28.91 6.79 -22.53
C SER A 311 30.02 7.05 -23.52
N LEU A 312 29.98 8.17 -24.27
CA LEU A 312 31.06 8.54 -25.19
C LEU A 312 32.32 8.94 -24.42
N ILE A 313 32.19 9.70 -23.33
CA ILE A 313 33.30 10.10 -22.45
C ILE A 313 33.98 8.85 -21.88
N VAL A 314 33.20 7.97 -21.24
CA VAL A 314 33.71 6.72 -20.63
C VAL A 314 34.40 5.85 -21.68
N LYS A 315 33.77 5.65 -22.85
CA LYS A 315 34.34 4.83 -23.92
C LYS A 315 35.67 5.41 -24.43
N ASN A 316 35.72 6.71 -24.73
CA ASN A 316 36.93 7.33 -25.25
C ASN A 316 38.08 7.28 -24.24
N THR A 317 37.79 7.52 -22.95
CA THR A 317 38.79 7.43 -21.88
C THR A 317 39.29 6.00 -21.71
N VAL A 318 38.40 5.02 -21.61
CA VAL A 318 38.78 3.60 -21.46
C VAL A 318 39.62 3.13 -22.64
N CYS A 319 39.23 3.45 -23.88
CA CYS A 319 39.96 3.05 -25.09
C CYS A 319 41.34 3.70 -25.23
N THR A 320 41.65 4.75 -24.46
CA THR A 320 43.00 5.33 -24.41
C THR A 320 44.00 4.38 -23.74
N PHE A 321 43.55 3.64 -22.74
CA PHE A 321 44.38 2.66 -22.01
C PHE A 321 44.22 1.24 -22.57
N LEU A 322 43.00 0.91 -23.03
CA LEU A 322 42.67 -0.42 -23.50
C LEU A 322 41.84 -0.34 -24.79
N PRO A 323 42.48 -0.23 -25.97
CA PRO A 323 41.80 0.03 -27.25
C PRO A 323 40.72 -0.99 -27.60
N ASP A 324 40.91 -2.26 -27.24
CA ASP A 324 39.99 -3.37 -27.53
C ASP A 324 38.88 -3.55 -26.48
N ALA A 325 38.80 -2.65 -25.48
CA ALA A 325 37.80 -2.75 -24.43
C ALA A 325 36.37 -2.58 -24.94
N LEU A 326 35.47 -3.39 -24.39
CA LEU A 326 34.03 -3.29 -24.60
C LEU A 326 33.41 -2.56 -23.41
N VAL A 327 32.87 -1.37 -23.68
CA VAL A 327 32.13 -0.55 -22.71
C VAL A 327 30.65 -0.60 -23.05
N THR A 328 29.83 -1.08 -22.12
CA THR A 328 28.39 -1.27 -22.33
C THR A 328 27.59 -0.60 -21.22
N ILE A 329 26.62 0.25 -21.58
CA ILE A 329 25.63 0.76 -20.62
C ILE A 329 24.78 -0.42 -20.10
N THR A 330 24.63 -0.51 -18.78
CA THR A 330 23.78 -1.50 -18.10
C THR A 330 22.62 -0.82 -17.36
N GLY A 331 22.24 -1.28 -16.17
CA GLY A 331 21.26 -0.59 -15.34
C GLY A 331 19.86 -0.42 -15.95
N GLY A 332 19.19 0.65 -15.53
CA GLY A 332 17.85 1.03 -16.00
C GLY A 332 17.81 1.41 -17.49
N PHE A 333 18.84 2.09 -17.98
CA PHE A 333 18.94 2.51 -19.38
C PHE A 333 19.02 1.32 -20.34
N ARG A 334 19.76 0.25 -20.00
CA ARG A 334 19.77 -1.00 -20.79
C ARG A 334 18.41 -1.70 -20.82
N ARG A 335 17.56 -1.49 -19.80
CA ARG A 335 16.17 -1.99 -19.77
C ARG A 335 15.20 -1.07 -20.52
N GLY A 336 15.68 0.01 -21.14
CA GLY A 336 14.91 0.94 -21.96
C GLY A 336 14.33 2.14 -21.21
N LYS A 337 14.71 2.40 -19.95
CA LYS A 337 14.26 3.61 -19.25
C LYS A 337 14.83 4.85 -19.95
N ASN A 338 14.01 5.85 -20.19
CA ASN A 338 14.44 7.13 -20.77
C ASN A 338 15.04 8.09 -19.71
N ILE A 339 14.79 7.81 -18.43
CA ILE A 339 15.30 8.54 -17.28
C ILE A 339 15.80 7.58 -16.18
N GLY A 340 16.85 7.98 -15.47
CA GLY A 340 17.48 7.23 -14.38
C GLY A 340 18.08 8.13 -13.31
N HIS A 341 18.55 7.56 -12.20
CA HIS A 341 19.27 8.30 -11.16
C HIS A 341 20.79 8.29 -11.40
N ASP A 342 21.30 7.22 -12.03
CA ASP A 342 22.69 6.98 -12.33
C ASP A 342 22.84 6.26 -13.67
N ILE A 343 24.09 6.15 -14.15
CA ILE A 343 24.44 5.45 -15.38
C ILE A 343 25.43 4.36 -15.05
N ASP A 344 24.99 3.11 -15.16
CA ASP A 344 25.82 1.94 -14.90
C ASP A 344 26.58 1.50 -16.15
N PHE A 345 27.87 1.19 -16.01
CA PHE A 345 28.70 0.66 -17.09
C PHE A 345 29.28 -0.71 -16.73
N LEU A 346 29.29 -1.62 -17.70
CA LEU A 346 30.10 -2.83 -17.68
C LEU A 346 31.26 -2.64 -18.66
N ILE A 347 32.48 -2.83 -18.17
CA ILE A 347 33.72 -2.73 -18.94
C ILE A 347 34.37 -4.11 -18.93
N THR A 348 34.75 -4.62 -20.10
CA THR A 348 35.48 -5.88 -20.23
C THR A 348 36.46 -5.82 -21.39
N ASN A 349 37.46 -6.70 -21.39
CA ASN A 349 38.45 -6.83 -22.45
C ASN A 349 38.45 -8.27 -22.95
N PRO A 350 38.23 -8.52 -24.26
CA PRO A 350 38.30 -9.87 -24.81
C PRO A 350 39.74 -10.39 -24.93
N GLY A 351 40.75 -9.52 -24.82
CA GLY A 351 42.15 -9.90 -24.87
C GLY A 351 42.63 -10.67 -23.64
N PRO A 352 43.79 -11.35 -23.71
CA PRO A 352 44.31 -12.20 -22.63
C PRO A 352 44.84 -11.41 -21.41
N ARG A 353 44.78 -10.08 -21.44
CA ARG A 353 45.29 -9.21 -20.38
C ARG A 353 44.16 -8.70 -19.51
N GLU A 354 44.22 -9.09 -18.25
CA GLU A 354 43.58 -8.38 -17.15
C GLU A 354 44.42 -7.12 -16.84
N ASP A 355 43.77 -5.95 -16.76
CA ASP A 355 44.40 -4.71 -16.29
C ASP A 355 43.66 -4.26 -15.03
N ASP A 356 44.11 -4.80 -13.89
CA ASP A 356 43.53 -4.53 -12.56
C ASP A 356 43.59 -3.04 -12.17
N GLU A 357 44.42 -2.25 -12.85
CA GLU A 357 44.58 -0.82 -12.61
C GLU A 357 43.77 0.05 -13.58
N LEU A 358 42.99 -0.54 -14.50
CA LEU A 358 42.25 0.20 -15.52
C LEU A 358 41.35 1.28 -14.89
N LEU A 359 40.59 0.94 -13.84
CA LEU A 359 39.71 1.90 -13.18
C LEU A 359 40.50 3.04 -12.50
N HIS A 360 41.66 2.75 -11.93
CA HIS A 360 42.52 3.78 -11.34
C HIS A 360 43.04 4.74 -12.41
N LYS A 361 43.57 4.21 -13.51
CA LYS A 361 44.06 5.02 -14.65
C LYS A 361 42.97 5.90 -15.27
N VAL A 362 41.76 5.37 -15.39
CA VAL A 362 40.59 6.12 -15.90
C VAL A 362 40.20 7.24 -14.94
N ILE A 363 40.12 6.96 -13.64
CA ILE A 363 39.76 7.95 -12.62
C ILE A 363 40.83 9.03 -12.50
N ASP A 364 42.11 8.68 -12.50
CA ASP A 364 43.22 9.64 -12.38
C ASP A 364 43.32 10.59 -13.58
N LEU A 365 42.72 10.24 -14.72
CA LEU A 365 42.65 11.10 -15.90
C LEU A 365 41.54 12.17 -15.79
N TRP A 366 40.51 11.95 -14.97
CA TRP A 366 39.38 12.86 -14.76
C TRP A 366 39.59 13.74 -13.53
#